data_AF-A0AA88AB76-F1
#
_entry.id   AF-A0AA88AB76-F1
#
_cell.length_a   1.000
_cell.length_b   1.000
_cell.length_c   1.000
_cell.angle_alpha   90.00
_cell.angle_beta   90.00
_cell.angle_gamma   90.00
#
_symmetry.space_group_name_H-M   'P 1'
#
loop_
_entity.id
_entity.type
_entity.pdbx_description
1 polymer ?
#
loop_
_entity_poly.entity_id
_entity_poly.type
_entity_poly.pdbx_seq_one_letter_code
_entity_poly.pdbx_strand_id
1 'polypeptide(L)' 'MWLKKLLDNPARDMTKYCKFHKDQGHNTINCRALRAEVAELLKKGHLIEFLIVKGMETYGLGNESKE' A
#
# COMPACT_ATOMS: atom_id res chain seq x y z
N MET A 1 0.85 -9.94 12.30
CA MET A 1 1.14 -9.92 10.86
C MET A 1 1.10 -8.48 10.41
N TRP A 2 2.10 -8.06 9.66
CA TRP A 2 2.60 -6.69 9.50
C TRP A 2 1.67 -5.77 8.70
N LEU A 3 0.44 -5.59 9.19
CA LEU A 3 -0.39 -4.39 9.13
C LEU A 3 -1.78 -4.74 9.67
N LYS A 4 -1.85 -5.30 10.89
CA LYS A 4 -3.10 -5.32 11.68
C LYS A 4 -3.67 -3.89 11.94
N LYS A 5 -2.99 -2.84 11.46
CA LYS A 5 -3.15 -1.43 11.83
C LYS A 5 -3.25 -0.43 10.65
N LEU A 6 -3.09 -0.79 9.37
CA LEU A 6 -3.45 0.13 8.26
C LEU A 6 -4.88 -0.14 7.77
N LEU A 7 -5.77 -0.09 8.76
CA LEU A 7 -7.21 0.11 8.64
C LEU A 7 -8.01 -1.15 8.29
N ASP A 8 -9.14 -1.30 8.99
CA ASP A 8 -10.40 -1.80 8.47
C ASP A 8 -10.60 -1.34 7.02
N ASN A 9 -9.92 -1.98 6.06
CA ASN A 9 -10.11 -1.70 4.66
C ASN A 9 -11.41 -2.40 4.25
N PRO A 10 -12.52 -1.68 3.99
CA PRO A 10 -13.76 -2.31 3.54
C PRO A 10 -13.58 -3.06 2.21
N ALA A 11 -12.48 -2.83 1.49
CA ALA A 11 -12.09 -3.55 0.29
C ALA A 11 -11.18 -4.77 0.53
N ARG A 12 -11.15 -5.33 1.75
CA ARG A 12 -10.51 -6.63 1.99
C ARG A 12 -11.26 -7.73 1.26
N ASP A 13 -10.74 -8.09 0.10
CA ASP A 13 -11.26 -9.19 -0.68
C ASP A 13 -10.81 -10.52 -0.07
N MET A 14 -11.69 -11.11 0.74
CA MET A 14 -11.47 -12.38 1.43
C MET A 14 -11.38 -13.58 0.47
N THR A 15 -11.65 -13.40 -0.82
CA THR A 15 -11.42 -14.44 -1.84
C THR A 15 -9.94 -14.52 -2.24
N LYS A 16 -9.15 -13.49 -1.94
CA LYS A 16 -7.73 -13.42 -2.29
C LYS A 16 -6.86 -13.88 -1.12
N TYR A 17 -6.04 -14.90 -1.39
CA TYR A 17 -5.08 -15.44 -0.43
C TYR A 17 -3.63 -15.16 -0.85
N CYS A 18 -2.81 -14.77 0.13
CA CYS A 18 -1.37 -14.65 -0.04
C CYS A 18 -0.63 -15.76 0.68
N LYS A 19 -0.07 -16.71 -0.08
CA LYS A 19 0.74 -17.83 0.43
C LYS A 19 1.97 -17.38 1.22
N PHE A 20 2.57 -16.25 0.83
CA PHE A 20 3.77 -15.72 1.46
C PHE A 20 3.51 -15.21 2.88
N HIS A 21 2.37 -14.54 3.10
CA HIS A 21 1.98 -14.04 4.43
C HIS A 21 1.04 -14.98 5.19
N LYS A 22 0.53 -16.03 4.53
CA LYS A 22 -0.52 -16.92 5.02
C LYS A 22 -1.75 -16.14 5.53
N ASP A 23 -2.11 -15.07 4.83
CA ASP A 23 -3.20 -14.15 5.18
C ASP A 23 -4.15 -13.94 3.99
N GLN A 24 -5.39 -13.54 4.27
CA GLN A 24 -6.44 -13.24 3.29
C GLN A 24 -6.55 -11.72 3.08
N GLY A 25 -7.13 -11.30 1.95
CA GLY A 25 -7.35 -9.90 1.59
C GLY A 25 -6.48 -9.39 0.43
N HIS A 26 -5.45 -10.14 0.04
CA HIS A 26 -4.57 -9.81 -1.09
C HIS A 26 -3.90 -11.07 -1.65
N ASN A 27 -3.42 -11.01 -2.90
CA ASN A 27 -2.74 -12.14 -3.53
C ASN A 27 -1.21 -12.03 -3.40
N THR A 28 -0.49 -13.14 -3.61
CA THR A 28 0.98 -13.17 -3.54
C THR A 28 1.68 -12.34 -4.62
N ILE A 29 1.05 -12.15 -5.78
CA ILE A 29 1.62 -11.37 -6.90
C ILE A 29 1.72 -9.90 -6.49
N ASN A 30 0.66 -9.34 -5.93
CA ASN A 30 0.59 -7.97 -5.42
C ASN A 30 1.66 -7.74 -4.34
N CYS A 31 1.89 -8.70 -3.44
CA CYS A 31 2.97 -8.58 -2.45
C CYS A 31 4.36 -8.54 -3.09
N ARG A 32 4.62 -9.36 -4.11
CA ARG A 32 5.92 -9.37 -4.79
C ARG A 32 6.16 -8.07 -5.54
N ALA A 33 5.14 -7.58 -6.25
CA ALA A 33 5.21 -6.31 -6.96
C ALA A 33 5.50 -5.16 -5.99
N LEU A 34 4.73 -5.04 -4.90
CA LEU A 34 4.94 -4.01 -3.88
C LEU A 34 6.34 -4.09 -3.26
N ARG A 35 6.82 -5.30 -2.96
CA ARG A 35 8.18 -5.49 -2.42
C ARG A 35 9.25 -5.01 -3.40
N ALA A 36 9.09 -5.28 -4.69
CA ALA A 36 10.03 -4.85 -5.72
C ALA A 36 10.03 -3.32 -5.88
N GLU A 37 8.85 -2.71 -5.89
CA GLU A 37 8.68 -1.26 -5.94
C GLU A 37 9.33 -0.56 -4.75
N VAL A 38 9.08 -1.04 -3.52
CA VAL A 38 9.74 -0.50 -2.31
C VAL A 38 11.26 -0.66 -2.36
N ALA A 39 11.76 -1.80 -2.84
CA ALA A 39 13.20 -2.02 -2.98
C ALA A 39 13.85 -1.06 -3.98
N GLU A 40 13.18 -0.79 -5.10
CA GLU A 40 13.66 0.14 -6.12
C GLU A 40 13.61 1.60 -5.61
N LEU A 41 12.57 1.96 -4.87
CA LEU A 41 12.46 3.27 -4.22
C LEU A 41 13.55 3.50 -3.17
N LEU A 42 13.88 2.48 -2.38
CA LEU A 42 14.99 2.52 -1.44
C LEU A 42 16.33 2.71 -2.15
N LYS A 43 16.54 2.00 -3.26
CA LYS A 43 17.75 2.14 -4.09
C LYS A 43 17.89 3.54 -4.68
N LYS A 44 16.77 4.16 -5.07
CA LYS A 44 16.74 5.52 -5.64
C LYS A 44 16.73 6.63 -4.58
N GLY A 45 16.41 6.31 -3.32
CA GLY A 45 16.24 7.30 -2.25
C GLY A 45 14.89 8.04 -2.27
N HIS A 46 13.91 7.56 -3.06
CA HIS A 46 12.64 8.27 -3.32
C HIS A 46 11.47 7.73 -2.49
N LEU A 47 11.75 7.02 -1.39
CA LEU A 47 10.70 6.38 -0.59
C LEU A 47 9.73 7.40 0.02
N ILE A 48 10.19 8.59 0.42
CA ILE A 48 9.35 9.63 1.03
C ILE A 48 8.34 10.18 0.03
N GLU A 49 8.77 10.52 -1.19
CA GLU A 49 7.90 11.02 -2.25
C GLU A 49 6.80 10.02 -2.59
N PHE A 50 7.16 8.73 -2.69
CA PHE A 50 6.19 7.67 -2.91
C PHE A 50 5.16 7.56 -1.78
N LEU A 51 5.58 7.66 -0.52
CA LEU A 51 4.67 7.62 0.62
C LEU A 51 3.75 8.85 0.68
N ILE A 52 4.21 10.02 0.24
CA ILE A 52 3.38 11.23 0.13
C ILE A 52 2.33 11.02 -0.96
N VAL A 53 2.73 10.63 -2.17
CA VAL A 53 1.81 10.40 -3.30
C VAL A 53 0.79 9.32 -2.97
N LYS A 54 1.24 8.16 -2.48
CA LYS A 54 0.35 7.07 -2.06
C LYS A 54 -0.54 7.48 -0.90
N GLY A 55 -0.01 8.24 0.06
CA GLY A 55 -0.78 8.78 1.17
C GLY A 55 -1.90 9.70 0.69
N MET A 56 -1.64 10.57 -0.29
CA MET A 56 -2.64 11.46 -0.88
C MET A 56 -3.73 10.68 -1.63
N GLU A 57 -3.36 9.64 -2.36
CA GLU A 57 -4.34 8.72 -2.99
C GLU A 57 -5.23 8.01 -1.96
N THR A 58 -4.67 7.61 -0.81
CA THR A 58 -5.41 6.84 0.21
C THR A 58 -6.20 7.69 1.21
N TYR A 59 -5.77 8.93 1.48
CA TYR A 59 -6.35 9.79 2.51
C TYR A 59 -7.08 11.02 2.00
N GLY A 60 -7.12 11.26 0.68
CA GLY A 60 -7.97 12.30 0.09
C GLY A 60 -7.82 13.67 0.74
N LEU A 61 -6.60 14.08 1.11
CA LEU A 61 -6.33 15.46 1.49
C LEU A 61 -6.26 16.28 0.21
N GLY A 62 -7.45 16.57 -0.32
CA GLY A 62 -7.63 17.57 -1.36
C GLY A 62 -7.16 18.91 -0.82
N ASN A 63 -6.23 19.54 -1.51
CA ASN A 63 -5.95 20.96 -1.30
C ASN A 63 -7.20 21.72 -1.76
N GLU A 64 -8.00 22.19 -0.81
CA GLU A 64 -8.95 23.29 -1.02
C GLU A 64 -8.15 24.57 -1.27
N SER A 65 -7.73 24.77 -2.52
CA SER A 65 -7.37 26.09 -3.00
C SER A 65 -8.66 26.90 -3.08
N LYS A 66 -8.90 27.71 -2.04
CA LYS A 66 -9.78 28.87 -2.13
C LYS A 66 -9.30 29.76 -3.27
N GLU A 67 -10.18 30.04 -4.21
CA GLU A 67 -10.32 31.35 -4.82
C GLU A 67 -11.81 31.74 -4.83
#